data_AF-A0A699ZEW4-F1
#
_entry.id   AF-A0A699ZEW4-F1
#
_cell.length_a   1.000
_cell.length_b   1.000
_cell.length_c   1.000
_cell.angle_alpha   90.00
_cell.angle_beta   90.00
_cell.angle_gamma   90.00
#
_symmetry.space_group_name_H-M   'P 1'
#
loop_
_entity.id
_entity.type
_entity.pdbx_description
1 polymer ?
#
loop_
_entity_poly.entity_id
_entity_poly.type
_entity_poly.pdbx_seq_one_letter_code
_entity_poly.pdbx_strand_id
1 'polypeptide(L)'
;DVSDLLFNRLKLPVPPNASKGKNRQISTGADVLQELVEEHAVVPVIMEHRKLNKLLSSLNGQLAEMCSGLMRLAGEFQQTGTSTGRLAMGEPNLQTVPRPADYEMDSGPCALSAEAWAPGCAPAAAPGGPTAATRAMHLNIRSAFIAPPGCVMLAADYCQVELRMMAHLSQDAVLCGMLQQPGADPFKGLAASWLQIPQDQVTSTQRAHAKQLAYGMLYGMGPAALAASLGVTPGEALALSTKFMQALPGVEAWIKRLVAECRRCEYVVTLAGRRRYLPNINACNGSKLTQNKLRSHAERQAVNTTTQGSAADLIKRAMVQLHKQLALPHLLGAARLVLQASGPGPLKQAC
;
A
#
# COMPACT_ATOMS: atom_id res chain seq x y z
N ASP A 1 18.94 10.80 -15.77
CA ASP A 1 17.86 9.79 -15.85
C ASP A 1 18.42 8.46 -15.34
N VAL A 2 17.75 7.81 -14.39
CA VAL A 2 18.25 6.56 -13.77
C VAL A 2 18.19 5.38 -14.75
N SER A 3 17.17 5.31 -15.62
CA SER A 3 17.06 4.23 -16.60
C SER A 3 18.19 4.29 -17.62
N ASP A 4 18.53 5.49 -18.08
CA ASP A 4 19.64 5.70 -19.03
C ASP A 4 20.98 5.30 -18.42
N LEU A 5 21.22 5.71 -17.16
CA LEU A 5 22.44 5.37 -16.44
C LEU A 5 22.62 3.84 -16.32
N LEU A 6 21.60 3.13 -15.83
CA LEU A 6 21.71 1.70 -15.54
C LEU A 6 21.85 0.86 -16.82
N PHE A 7 21.04 1.12 -17.85
CA PHE A 7 20.93 0.20 -18.98
C PHE A 7 21.70 0.66 -20.23
N ASN A 8 21.87 1.96 -20.44
CA ASN A 8 22.59 2.46 -21.62
C ASN A 8 24.07 2.73 -21.32
N ARG A 9 24.38 3.34 -20.16
CA ARG A 9 25.75 3.70 -19.79
C ARG A 9 26.50 2.56 -19.09
N LEU A 10 25.92 2.03 -18.01
CA LEU A 10 26.50 0.92 -17.23
C LEU A 10 26.26 -0.45 -17.86
N LYS A 11 25.34 -0.53 -18.84
CA LYS A 11 25.02 -1.76 -19.59
C LYS A 11 24.67 -2.95 -18.67
N LEU A 12 23.99 -2.68 -17.56
CA LEU A 12 23.51 -3.73 -16.66
C LEU A 12 22.51 -4.65 -17.37
N PRO A 13 22.44 -5.94 -16.99
CA PRO A 13 21.46 -6.85 -17.56
C PRO A 13 20.05 -6.30 -17.33
N VAL A 14 19.17 -6.49 -18.31
CA VAL A 14 17.77 -6.06 -18.19
C VAL A 14 17.00 -7.20 -17.52
N PRO A 15 16.46 -7.00 -16.31
CA PRO A 15 15.70 -8.05 -15.64
C PRO A 15 14.47 -8.49 -16.47
N PRO A 16 14.13 -9.78 -16.46
CA PRO A 16 12.99 -10.30 -17.22
C PRO A 16 11.64 -9.72 -16.73
N ASN A 17 11.59 -9.27 -15.47
CA ASN A 17 10.43 -8.60 -14.88
C ASN A 17 10.28 -7.13 -15.35
N ALA A 18 11.28 -6.56 -16.03
CA ALA A 18 11.33 -5.14 -16.32
C ALA A 18 10.38 -4.77 -17.47
N SER A 19 9.30 -4.05 -17.13
CA SER A 19 8.39 -3.49 -18.13
C SER A 19 8.98 -2.25 -18.79
N LYS A 20 8.62 -2.00 -20.06
CA LYS A 20 8.92 -0.73 -20.74
C LYS A 20 7.84 0.30 -20.43
N GLY A 21 8.26 1.46 -19.94
CA GLY A 21 7.37 2.60 -19.69
C GLY A 21 6.84 3.24 -20.97
N LYS A 22 6.00 4.27 -20.83
CA LYS A 22 5.40 5.01 -21.96
C LYS A 22 6.43 5.56 -22.96
N ASN A 23 7.65 5.87 -22.49
CA ASN A 23 8.73 6.41 -23.31
C ASN A 23 9.72 5.32 -23.81
N ARG A 24 9.33 4.04 -23.80
CA ARG A 24 10.19 2.88 -24.11
C ARG A 24 11.41 2.68 -23.20
N GLN A 25 11.58 3.53 -22.19
CA GLN A 25 12.56 3.36 -21.12
C GLN A 25 12.23 2.13 -20.28
N ILE A 26 13.26 1.46 -19.79
CA ILE A 26 13.13 0.29 -18.94
C ILE A 26 12.72 0.78 -17.54
N SER A 27 11.73 0.11 -16.94
CA SER A 27 11.29 0.41 -15.58
C SER A 27 12.47 0.31 -14.61
N THR A 28 12.57 1.27 -13.70
CA THR A 28 13.52 1.20 -12.58
C THR A 28 12.76 1.02 -11.28
N GLY A 29 11.67 0.25 -11.29
CA GLY A 29 10.86 -0.05 -10.09
C GLY A 29 11.67 -0.71 -8.98
N ALA A 30 11.12 -0.77 -7.77
CA ALA A 30 11.83 -1.38 -6.62
C ALA A 30 12.13 -2.87 -6.85
N ASP A 31 11.22 -3.57 -7.53
CA ASP A 31 11.35 -4.96 -7.99
C ASP A 31 12.48 -5.13 -9.01
N VAL A 32 12.59 -4.23 -9.99
CA VAL A 32 13.66 -4.27 -10.99
C VAL A 32 15.01 -3.96 -10.34
N LEU A 33 15.07 -2.97 -9.46
CA LEU A 33 16.31 -2.61 -8.75
C LEU A 33 16.76 -3.72 -7.80
N GLN A 34 15.84 -4.46 -7.17
CA GLN A 34 16.17 -5.57 -6.28
C GLN A 34 16.96 -6.68 -6.99
N GLU A 35 16.60 -7.01 -8.24
CA GLU A 35 17.33 -8.01 -9.05
C GLU A 35 18.71 -7.50 -9.50
N LEU A 36 18.97 -6.19 -9.43
CA LEU A 36 20.24 -5.57 -9.83
C LEU A 36 21.15 -5.22 -8.65
N VAL A 37 20.76 -5.56 -7.43
CA VAL A 37 21.52 -5.20 -6.20
C VAL A 37 22.94 -5.75 -6.24
N GLU A 38 23.10 -6.99 -6.72
CA GLU A 38 24.40 -7.67 -6.80
C GLU A 38 25.20 -7.31 -8.06
N GLU A 39 24.55 -6.70 -9.06
CA GLU A 39 25.15 -6.37 -10.35
C GLU A 39 26.02 -5.11 -10.29
N HIS A 40 25.67 -4.13 -9.45
CA HIS A 40 26.46 -2.90 -9.32
C HIS A 40 26.19 -2.16 -7.99
N ALA A 41 27.26 -1.69 -7.35
CA ALA A 41 27.21 -0.89 -6.13
C ALA A 41 26.36 0.40 -6.20
N VAL A 42 26.00 0.88 -7.38
CA VAL A 42 25.14 2.08 -7.56
C VAL A 42 23.69 1.77 -7.20
N VAL A 43 23.26 0.52 -7.33
CA VAL A 43 21.86 0.12 -7.19
C VAL A 43 21.38 0.26 -5.75
N PRO A 44 22.11 -0.25 -4.72
CA PRO A 44 21.79 0.04 -3.32
C PRO A 44 21.70 1.54 -3.01
N VAL A 45 22.63 2.35 -3.53
CA VAL A 45 22.65 3.81 -3.33
C VAL A 45 21.41 4.47 -3.93
N ILE A 46 20.98 4.07 -5.13
CA ILE A 46 19.75 4.57 -5.77
C ILE A 46 18.53 4.20 -4.93
N MET A 47 18.46 2.97 -4.42
CA MET A 47 17.35 2.49 -3.60
C MET A 47 17.26 3.27 -2.28
N GLU A 48 18.38 3.49 -1.61
CA GLU A 48 18.47 4.27 -0.39
C GLU A 48 18.06 5.73 -0.63
N HIS A 49 18.64 6.39 -1.64
CA HIS A 49 18.28 7.75 -2.02
C HIS A 49 16.78 7.89 -2.32
N ARG A 50 16.16 6.92 -3.01
CA ARG A 50 14.70 6.91 -3.25
C ARG A 50 13.90 6.74 -1.98
N LYS A 51 14.35 5.88 -1.05
CA LYS A 51 13.71 5.68 0.25
C LYS A 51 13.71 6.99 1.05
N LEU A 52 14.87 7.66 1.14
CA LEU A 52 15.04 8.92 1.87
C LEU A 52 14.32 10.09 1.19
N ASN A 53 14.43 10.25 -0.14
CA ASN A 53 13.71 11.29 -0.86
C ASN A 53 12.20 11.13 -0.76
N LYS A 54 11.68 9.91 -0.70
CA LYS A 54 10.26 9.68 -0.48
C LYS A 54 9.80 10.18 0.88
N LEU A 55 10.63 10.03 1.92
CA LEU A 55 10.36 10.62 3.23
C LEU A 55 10.40 12.13 3.13
N LEU A 56 11.50 12.70 2.62
CA LEU A 56 11.69 14.14 2.58
C LEU A 56 10.59 14.83 1.75
N SER A 57 10.28 14.30 0.56
CA SER A 57 9.19 14.82 -0.28
C SER A 57 7.82 14.72 0.38
N SER A 58 7.52 13.64 1.11
CA SER A 58 6.26 13.50 1.87
C SER A 58 6.12 14.52 3.00
N LEU A 59 7.21 15.17 3.38
CA LEU A 59 7.26 16.19 4.41
C LEU A 59 7.39 17.60 3.83
N ASN A 60 7.67 17.79 2.54
CA ASN A 60 7.98 19.12 2.00
C ASN A 60 6.90 20.18 2.28
N GLY A 61 5.62 19.83 2.12
CA GLY A 61 4.51 20.74 2.47
C GLY A 61 4.39 20.99 3.98
N GLN A 62 4.62 19.95 4.78
CA GLN A 62 4.55 20.01 6.25
C GLN A 62 5.72 20.82 6.84
N LEU A 63 6.93 20.63 6.32
CA LEU A 63 8.16 21.29 6.76
C LEU A 63 8.11 22.78 6.45
N ALA A 64 7.59 23.18 5.28
CA ALA A 64 7.44 24.60 4.95
C ALA A 64 6.52 25.32 5.95
N GLU A 65 5.41 24.70 6.34
CA GLU A 65 4.52 25.26 7.36
C GLU A 65 5.11 25.18 8.78
N MET A 66 5.77 24.08 9.14
CA MET A 66 6.46 23.96 10.44
C MET A 66 7.53 25.03 10.63
N CYS A 67 8.27 25.36 9.57
CA CYS A 67 9.29 26.42 9.58
C CYS A 67 8.72 27.84 9.66
N SER A 68 7.42 28.03 9.42
CA SER A 68 6.77 29.35 9.47
C SER A 68 6.41 29.83 10.89
N GLY A 69 6.63 29.01 11.92
CA GLY A 69 6.29 29.32 13.31
C GLY A 69 4.81 29.11 13.66
N LEU A 70 4.03 28.50 12.77
CA LEU A 70 2.65 28.11 13.04
C LEU A 70 2.60 27.08 14.17
N MET A 71 1.87 27.42 15.24
CA MET A 71 1.62 26.51 16.38
C MET A 71 0.70 25.33 16.03
N ARG A 72 0.01 25.38 14.88
CA ARG A 72 -0.94 24.35 14.42
C ARG A 72 -0.86 24.20 12.90
N LEU A 73 -0.75 22.95 12.44
CA LEU A 73 -0.87 22.58 11.03
C LEU A 73 -2.33 22.27 10.70
N ALA A 74 -2.83 22.80 9.58
CA ALA A 74 -4.20 22.62 9.14
C ALA A 74 -4.24 22.09 7.70
N GLY A 75 -4.78 20.88 7.52
CA GLY A 75 -5.00 20.31 6.18
C GLY A 75 -6.41 20.58 5.68
N GLU A 76 -6.55 20.83 4.38
CA GLU A 76 -7.86 21.02 3.74
C GLU A 76 -8.42 19.70 3.20
N PHE A 77 -9.59 19.28 3.69
CA PHE A 77 -10.24 18.06 3.21
C PHE A 77 -11.02 18.28 1.92
N GLN A 78 -10.75 17.45 0.92
CA GLN A 78 -11.46 17.40 -0.35
C GLN A 78 -12.48 16.26 -0.35
N GLN A 79 -13.76 16.62 -0.29
CA GLN A 79 -14.85 15.64 -0.24
C GLN A 79 -15.11 14.93 -1.58
N THR A 80 -14.79 15.59 -2.70
CA THR A 80 -15.04 15.14 -4.08
C THR A 80 -13.75 14.69 -4.80
N GLY A 81 -12.62 14.62 -4.10
CA GLY A 81 -11.31 14.35 -4.71
C GLY A 81 -11.05 12.89 -5.11
N THR A 82 -11.91 11.94 -4.71
CA THR A 82 -11.68 10.50 -4.98
C THR A 82 -12.89 9.80 -5.58
N SER A 83 -12.63 8.86 -6.50
CA SER A 83 -13.68 8.04 -7.15
C SER A 83 -14.25 6.95 -6.24
N THR A 84 -13.56 6.61 -5.14
CA THR A 84 -14.03 5.64 -4.14
C THR A 84 -14.81 6.29 -3.01
N GLY A 85 -14.93 7.63 -3.00
CA GLY A 85 -15.63 8.35 -1.95
C GLY A 85 -14.85 8.50 -0.65
N ARG A 86 -13.54 8.20 -0.63
CA ARG A 86 -12.63 8.61 0.45
C ARG A 86 -12.50 10.13 0.52
N LEU A 87 -12.23 10.66 1.71
CA LEU A 87 -11.75 12.03 1.85
C LEU A 87 -10.29 12.08 1.39
N ALA A 88 -9.99 13.03 0.51
CA ALA A 88 -8.61 13.41 0.21
C ALA A 88 -8.24 14.66 1.02
N MET A 89 -6.95 14.97 1.07
CA MET A 89 -6.45 16.18 1.71
C MET A 89 -5.49 16.89 0.76
N GLY A 90 -5.61 18.22 0.66
CA GLY A 90 -4.64 19.07 -0.03
C GLY A 90 -3.31 19.14 0.73
N GLU A 91 -2.37 19.95 0.24
CA GLU A 91 -1.12 20.18 0.97
C GLU A 91 -1.34 21.17 2.12
N PRO A 92 -0.81 20.90 3.33
CA PRO A 92 -0.04 19.71 3.73
C PRO A 92 -0.92 18.46 3.90
N ASN A 93 -0.55 17.36 3.24
CA ASN A 93 -1.35 16.14 3.31
C ASN A 93 -1.06 15.29 4.57
N LEU A 94 -1.75 15.61 5.66
CA LEU A 94 -1.65 14.92 6.95
C LEU A 94 -2.14 13.46 6.93
N GLN A 95 -2.82 13.01 5.86
CA GLN A 95 -3.19 11.60 5.72
C GLN A 95 -2.00 10.72 5.31
N THR A 96 -0.92 11.33 4.80
CA THR A 96 0.23 10.62 4.22
C THR A 96 1.51 10.69 5.05
N VAL A 97 1.45 11.27 6.26
CA VAL A 97 2.60 11.36 7.17
C VAL A 97 3.24 9.96 7.36
N PRO A 98 4.54 9.80 7.08
CA PRO A 98 5.23 8.52 7.22
C PRO A 98 5.02 7.87 8.59
N ARG A 99 4.98 6.53 8.64
CA ARG A 99 5.02 5.79 9.91
C ARG A 99 6.46 5.79 10.46
N PRO A 100 6.65 5.52 11.77
CA PRO A 100 7.98 5.29 12.32
C PRO A 100 8.71 4.22 11.51
N ALA A 101 9.99 4.45 11.23
CA ALA A 101 10.83 3.51 10.53
C ALA A 101 12.28 3.62 11.02
N ASP A 102 12.93 2.46 11.05
CA ASP A 102 14.35 2.35 11.35
C ASP A 102 15.18 2.43 10.07
N TYR A 103 16.28 3.15 10.17
CA TYR A 103 17.25 3.36 9.09
C TYR A 103 18.62 2.97 9.61
N GLU A 104 19.30 2.13 8.85
CA GLU A 104 20.72 1.88 9.04
C GLU A 104 21.46 2.77 8.04
N MET A 105 22.37 3.59 8.55
CA MET A 105 23.23 4.44 7.73
C MET A 105 24.67 4.05 7.97
N ASP A 106 25.45 3.92 6.92
CA ASP A 106 26.90 3.80 7.05
C ASP A 106 27.48 5.13 7.54
N SER A 107 28.13 5.12 8.70
CA SER A 107 28.76 6.32 9.26
C SER A 107 30.21 6.52 8.80
N GLY A 108 30.66 5.73 7.83
CA GLY A 108 31.97 5.91 7.22
C GLY A 108 32.08 7.26 6.49
N PRO A 109 33.27 7.87 6.41
CA PRO A 109 33.48 9.03 5.56
C PRO A 109 33.05 8.66 4.13
N CYS A 110 32.27 9.54 3.50
CA CYS A 110 31.76 9.36 2.16
C CYS A 110 32.95 9.33 1.18
N ALA A 111 33.56 8.16 0.98
CA ALA A 111 34.65 7.95 0.03
C ALA A 111 34.06 7.81 -1.40
N LEU A 112 33.31 8.82 -1.82
CA LEU A 112 32.93 8.96 -3.23
C LEU A 112 34.10 9.61 -3.97
N SER A 113 35.18 8.87 -4.16
CA SER A 113 36.21 9.26 -5.13
C SER A 113 35.85 8.69 -6.51
N ALA A 114 36.09 9.48 -7.56
CA ALA A 114 35.73 9.11 -8.93
C ALA A 114 36.46 7.85 -9.42
N GLU A 115 37.60 7.49 -8.81
CA GLU A 115 38.39 6.31 -9.19
C GLU A 115 37.78 4.99 -8.69
N ALA A 116 36.93 5.00 -7.66
CA ALA A 116 36.34 3.80 -7.06
C ALA A 116 35.25 3.12 -7.92
N TRP A 117 34.87 3.73 -9.06
CA TRP A 117 33.72 3.34 -9.89
C TRP A 117 34.09 3.02 -11.35
N ALA A 118 35.39 2.84 -11.66
CA ALA A 118 35.86 2.55 -13.02
C ALA A 118 35.58 1.09 -13.44
N PRO A 119 35.31 0.81 -14.73
CA PRO A 119 35.07 -0.55 -15.22
C PRO A 119 36.33 -1.42 -15.04
N GLY A 120 36.20 -2.55 -14.32
CA GLY A 120 37.30 -3.49 -14.10
C GLY A 120 38.11 -3.27 -12.81
N CYS A 121 37.80 -2.25 -12.01
CA CYS A 121 38.26 -2.22 -10.62
C CYS A 121 37.52 -3.29 -9.81
N ALA A 122 38.24 -4.07 -9.00
CA ALA A 122 37.63 -4.84 -7.93
C ALA A 122 36.72 -3.88 -7.14
N PRO A 123 35.51 -4.30 -6.72
CA PRO A 123 34.61 -3.41 -6.01
C PRO A 123 35.41 -2.78 -4.87
N ALA A 124 35.68 -1.47 -4.96
CA ALA A 124 36.13 -0.72 -3.80
C ALA A 124 35.15 -1.15 -2.71
N ALA A 125 35.68 -1.77 -1.65
CA ALA A 125 34.88 -2.46 -0.65
C ALA A 125 33.60 -1.66 -0.48
N ALA A 126 32.47 -2.25 -0.88
CA ALA A 126 31.20 -1.55 -0.87
C ALA A 126 31.13 -0.77 0.45
N PRO A 127 30.60 0.47 0.48
CA PRO A 127 30.27 1.06 1.78
C PRO A 127 29.54 -0.03 2.59
N GLY A 128 30.20 -0.52 3.65
CA GLY A 128 29.97 -1.87 4.18
C GLY A 128 31.18 -2.82 4.36
N GLY A 129 32.43 -2.37 4.18
CA GLY A 129 33.58 -3.09 4.76
C GLY A 129 33.40 -3.25 6.29
N PRO A 130 33.87 -4.34 6.92
CA PRO A 130 33.51 -4.75 8.31
C PRO A 130 33.95 -3.79 9.43
N THR A 131 34.42 -2.58 9.10
CA THR A 131 34.90 -1.55 10.00
C THR A 131 34.13 -0.22 9.90
N ALA A 132 33.18 -0.08 8.97
CA ALA A 132 32.30 1.08 8.94
C ALA A 132 31.24 0.95 10.04
N ALA A 133 31.27 1.82 11.05
CA ALA A 133 30.25 1.81 12.09
C ALA A 133 28.87 2.10 11.45
N THR A 134 27.95 1.15 11.50
CA THR A 134 26.58 1.39 11.06
C THR A 134 25.85 2.15 12.17
N ARG A 135 25.30 3.33 11.85
CA ARG A 135 24.45 4.09 12.77
C ARG A 135 23.00 3.77 12.49
N ALA A 136 22.34 3.11 13.44
CA ALA A 136 20.90 2.98 13.44
C ALA A 136 20.24 4.31 13.82
N MET A 137 19.26 4.75 13.04
CA MET A 137 18.46 5.94 13.27
C MET A 137 16.97 5.56 13.23
N HIS A 138 16.30 5.75 14.35
CA HIS A 138 14.85 5.63 14.44
C HIS A 138 14.22 6.98 14.05
N LEU A 139 13.51 7.02 12.92
CA LEU A 139 12.82 8.23 12.46
C LEU A 139 11.32 8.10 12.71
N ASN A 140 10.78 8.93 13.59
CA ASN A 140 9.34 9.03 13.85
C ASN A 140 8.87 10.47 13.70
N ILE A 141 8.53 10.89 12.48
CA ILE A 141 8.04 12.25 12.24
C ILE A 141 6.69 12.51 12.91
N ARG A 142 5.90 11.45 13.15
CA ARG A 142 4.60 11.60 13.81
C ARG A 142 4.70 12.12 15.25
N SER A 143 5.87 11.98 15.89
CA SER A 143 6.10 12.54 17.23
C SER A 143 6.09 14.07 17.27
N ALA A 144 6.27 14.74 16.12
CA ALA A 144 6.16 16.20 16.02
C ALA A 144 4.72 16.71 16.20
N PHE A 145 3.71 15.83 16.03
CA PHE A 145 2.31 16.17 16.22
C PHE A 145 1.92 15.88 17.67
N ILE A 146 1.88 16.93 18.49
CA ILE A 146 1.57 16.83 19.92
C ILE A 146 0.21 17.43 20.26
N ALA A 147 -0.43 16.91 21.31
CA ALA A 147 -1.65 17.50 21.84
C ALA A 147 -1.33 18.85 22.51
N PRO A 148 -2.26 19.82 22.52
CA PRO A 148 -2.11 21.03 23.33
C PRO A 148 -1.95 20.69 24.82
N PRO A 149 -1.32 21.58 25.61
CA PRO A 149 -1.20 21.38 27.06
C PRO A 149 -2.56 21.08 27.73
N GLY A 150 -2.58 20.11 28.64
CA GLY A 150 -3.81 19.65 29.31
C GLY A 150 -4.69 18.72 28.46
N CYS A 151 -4.31 18.41 27.22
CA CYS A 151 -5.04 17.50 26.34
C CYS A 151 -4.22 16.24 26.04
N VAL A 152 -4.90 15.20 25.57
CA VAL A 152 -4.28 13.98 25.03
C VAL A 152 -4.79 13.72 23.62
N MET A 153 -3.99 13.06 22.79
CA MET A 153 -4.46 12.55 21.50
C MET A 153 -5.09 11.17 21.67
N LEU A 154 -6.32 11.01 21.19
CA LEU A 154 -6.99 9.73 21.09
C LEU A 154 -7.04 9.29 19.63
N ALA A 155 -6.45 8.14 19.32
CA ALA A 155 -6.54 7.50 18.00
C ALA A 155 -7.51 6.32 18.07
N ALA A 156 -8.43 6.27 17.11
CA ALA A 156 -9.35 5.15 16.91
C ALA A 156 -9.24 4.65 15.47
N ASP A 157 -8.90 3.37 15.29
CA ASP A 157 -8.78 2.73 13.98
C ASP A 157 -9.70 1.50 13.90
N TYR A 158 -10.30 1.30 12.72
CA TYR A 158 -11.10 0.11 12.48
C TYR A 158 -10.18 -1.05 12.09
N CYS A 159 -10.07 -2.04 12.98
CA CYS A 159 -9.23 -3.20 12.70
C CYS A 159 -9.71 -3.98 11.47
N GLN A 160 -8.84 -3.98 10.45
CA GLN A 160 -9.00 -4.67 9.18
C GLN A 160 -10.32 -4.35 8.47
N VAL A 161 -10.74 -3.08 8.45
CA VAL A 161 -12.04 -2.66 7.91
C VAL A 161 -12.32 -3.18 6.50
N GLU A 162 -11.33 -3.16 5.61
CA GLU A 162 -11.51 -3.62 4.22
C GLU A 162 -11.67 -5.14 4.13
N LEU A 163 -10.98 -5.90 4.99
CA LEU A 163 -11.14 -7.35 5.10
C LEU A 163 -12.52 -7.72 5.67
N ARG A 164 -12.99 -6.96 6.68
CA ARG A 164 -14.35 -7.11 7.23
C ARG A 164 -15.44 -6.75 6.22
N MET A 165 -15.22 -5.72 5.40
CA MET A 165 -16.12 -5.39 4.30
C MET A 165 -16.18 -6.51 3.27
N MET A 166 -15.05 -7.13 2.92
CA MET A 166 -15.06 -8.29 2.04
C MET A 166 -15.83 -9.47 2.64
N ALA A 167 -15.61 -9.79 3.92
CA ALA A 167 -16.36 -10.84 4.61
C ALA A 167 -17.88 -10.57 4.56
N HIS A 168 -18.27 -9.34 4.86
CA HIS A 168 -19.67 -8.91 4.80
C HIS A 168 -20.26 -8.98 3.38
N LEU A 169 -19.54 -8.53 2.36
CA LEU A 169 -20.05 -8.50 0.98
C LEU A 169 -20.09 -9.89 0.36
N SER A 170 -19.12 -10.74 0.68
CA SER A 170 -19.02 -12.10 0.16
C SER A 170 -19.86 -13.12 0.90
N GLN A 171 -20.13 -12.87 2.20
CA GLN A 171 -20.73 -13.84 3.13
C GLN A 171 -19.95 -15.16 3.16
N ASP A 172 -18.64 -15.11 2.92
CA ASP A 172 -17.77 -16.27 2.95
C ASP A 172 -17.66 -16.82 4.37
N ALA A 173 -18.09 -18.07 4.58
CA ALA A 173 -18.17 -18.68 5.90
C ALA A 173 -16.80 -18.81 6.59
N VAL A 174 -15.74 -19.09 5.81
CA VAL A 174 -14.37 -19.24 6.34
C VAL A 174 -13.87 -17.89 6.82
N LEU A 175 -13.97 -16.86 5.98
CA LEU A 175 -13.51 -15.52 6.32
C LEU A 175 -14.33 -14.90 7.47
N CYS A 176 -15.66 -15.06 7.45
CA CYS A 176 -16.53 -14.62 8.52
C CYS A 176 -16.17 -15.29 9.84
N GLY A 177 -15.98 -16.62 9.84
CA GLY A 177 -15.57 -17.39 11.01
C GLY A 177 -14.23 -16.89 11.57
N MET A 178 -13.23 -16.64 10.72
CA MET A 178 -11.93 -16.11 11.15
C MET A 178 -12.03 -14.73 11.80
N LEU A 179 -12.91 -13.84 11.31
CA LEU A 179 -13.02 -12.45 11.78
C LEU A 179 -13.93 -12.27 13.00
N GLN A 180 -14.73 -13.28 13.33
CA GLN A 180 -15.60 -13.30 14.51
C GLN A 180 -14.88 -13.74 15.78
N GLN A 181 -13.76 -14.46 15.65
CA GLN A 181 -12.96 -14.92 16.79
C GLN A 181 -12.27 -13.73 17.49
N PRO A 182 -12.60 -13.41 18.75
CA PRO A 182 -11.98 -12.30 19.47
C PRO A 182 -10.47 -12.51 19.65
N GLY A 183 -9.66 -11.50 19.35
CA GLY A 183 -8.20 -11.55 19.48
C GLY A 183 -7.47 -12.43 18.45
N ALA A 184 -8.20 -13.09 17.55
CA ALA A 184 -7.58 -13.89 16.50
C ALA A 184 -6.93 -13.02 15.43
N ASP A 185 -5.79 -13.47 14.92
CA ASP A 185 -5.13 -12.85 13.78
C ASP A 185 -5.67 -13.46 12.48
N PRO A 186 -6.48 -12.72 11.70
CA PRO A 186 -7.08 -13.28 10.49
C PRO A 186 -6.04 -13.65 9.44
N PHE A 187 -4.86 -13.00 9.43
CA PHE A 187 -3.81 -13.33 8.47
C PHE A 187 -3.04 -14.57 8.88
N LYS A 188 -2.89 -14.84 10.19
CA LYS A 188 -2.40 -16.16 10.64
C LYS A 188 -3.40 -17.26 10.32
N GLY A 189 -4.69 -17.04 10.54
CA GLY A 189 -5.74 -17.99 10.18
C GLY A 189 -5.77 -18.29 8.67
N LEU A 190 -5.66 -17.25 7.83
CA LEU A 190 -5.55 -17.40 6.38
C LEU A 190 -4.27 -18.14 5.98
N ALA A 191 -3.13 -17.80 6.58
CA ALA A 191 -1.87 -18.50 6.33
C ALA A 191 -1.94 -19.98 6.71
N ALA A 192 -2.50 -20.30 7.88
CA ALA A 192 -2.71 -21.66 8.36
C ALA A 192 -3.60 -22.47 7.41
N SER A 193 -4.74 -21.90 7.01
CA SER A 193 -5.67 -22.53 6.07
C SER A 193 -5.07 -22.73 4.69
N TRP A 194 -4.25 -21.79 4.22
CA TRP A 194 -3.61 -21.85 2.91
C TRP A 194 -2.46 -22.84 2.88
N LEU A 195 -1.59 -22.83 3.90
CA LEU A 195 -0.43 -23.70 4.02
C LEU A 195 -0.77 -25.09 4.58
N GLN A 196 -2.00 -25.29 5.06
CA GLN A 196 -2.45 -26.52 5.71
C GLN A 196 -1.57 -26.88 6.92
N ILE A 197 -1.22 -25.85 7.72
CA ILE A 197 -0.43 -25.99 8.95
C ILE A 197 -1.21 -25.43 10.14
N PRO A 198 -0.94 -25.89 11.37
CA PRO A 198 -1.48 -25.28 12.59
C PRO A 198 -1.15 -23.78 12.71
N GLN A 199 -2.06 -22.98 13.26
CA GLN A 199 -1.92 -21.51 13.33
C GLN A 199 -0.74 -21.03 14.19
N ASP A 200 -0.36 -21.82 15.19
CA ASP A 200 0.80 -21.62 16.05
C ASP A 200 2.13 -21.84 15.32
N GLN A 201 2.14 -22.60 14.21
CA GLN A 201 3.31 -22.83 13.36
C GLN A 201 3.48 -21.77 12.27
N VAL A 202 2.54 -20.82 12.14
CA VAL A 202 2.61 -19.75 11.15
C VAL A 202 3.69 -18.73 11.54
N THR A 203 4.71 -18.60 10.69
CA THR A 203 5.79 -17.63 10.86
C THR A 203 5.35 -16.21 10.53
N SER A 204 6.08 -15.21 11.04
CA SER A 204 5.83 -13.79 10.73
C SER A 204 5.89 -13.49 9.23
N THR A 205 6.78 -14.15 8.50
CA THR A 205 6.90 -14.04 7.03
C THR A 205 5.69 -14.63 6.32
N GLN A 206 5.24 -15.83 6.72
CA GLN A 206 4.04 -16.45 6.15
C GLN A 206 2.79 -15.61 6.41
N ARG A 207 2.66 -15.05 7.62
CA ARG A 207 1.60 -14.09 7.93
C ARG A 207 1.65 -12.85 7.03
N ALA A 208 2.85 -12.30 6.80
CA ALA A 208 3.03 -11.15 5.91
C ALA A 208 2.65 -11.49 4.46
N HIS A 209 3.02 -12.67 3.96
CA HIS A 209 2.61 -13.17 2.65
C HIS A 209 1.10 -13.36 2.55
N ALA A 210 0.47 -13.97 3.56
CA ALA A 210 -0.99 -14.13 3.59
C ALA A 210 -1.71 -12.78 3.59
N LYS A 211 -1.17 -11.78 4.30
CA LYS A 211 -1.68 -10.40 4.26
C LYS A 211 -1.53 -9.78 2.87
N GLN A 212 -0.36 -9.91 2.24
CA GLN A 212 -0.10 -9.41 0.88
C GLN A 212 -1.01 -10.10 -0.14
N LEU A 213 -1.26 -11.39 0.00
CA LEU A 213 -2.16 -12.18 -0.83
C LEU A 213 -3.61 -11.72 -0.65
N ALA A 214 -4.11 -11.70 0.59
CA ALA A 214 -5.49 -11.32 0.89
C ALA A 214 -5.82 -9.94 0.32
N TYR A 215 -4.94 -8.98 0.54
CA TYR A 215 -5.11 -7.64 0.01
C TYR A 215 -4.81 -7.59 -1.50
N GLY A 216 -3.73 -8.18 -1.98
CA GLY A 216 -3.43 -8.25 -3.41
C GLY A 216 -4.60 -8.77 -4.23
N MET A 217 -5.25 -9.84 -3.79
CA MET A 217 -6.46 -10.37 -4.41
C MET A 217 -7.68 -9.46 -4.23
N LEU A 218 -7.86 -8.84 -3.06
CA LEU A 218 -8.94 -7.87 -2.82
C LEU A 218 -8.94 -6.71 -3.82
N TYR A 219 -7.76 -6.32 -4.32
CA TYR A 219 -7.62 -5.24 -5.30
C TYR A 219 -7.32 -5.78 -6.71
N GLY A 220 -7.39 -7.10 -6.88
CA GLY A 220 -7.08 -7.84 -8.10
C GLY A 220 -5.71 -7.52 -8.68
N MET A 221 -4.66 -7.42 -7.86
CA MET A 221 -3.29 -7.37 -8.35
C MET A 221 -3.07 -8.45 -9.42
N GLY A 222 -2.46 -8.04 -10.54
CA GLY A 222 -2.09 -9.00 -11.57
C GLY A 222 -0.97 -9.93 -11.08
N PRO A 223 -0.81 -11.12 -11.69
CA PRO A 223 0.19 -12.10 -11.29
C PRO A 223 1.61 -11.53 -11.15
N ALA A 224 2.02 -10.63 -12.05
CA ALA A 224 3.34 -10.00 -12.02
C ALA A 224 3.55 -9.10 -10.78
N ALA A 225 2.56 -8.29 -10.42
CA ALA A 225 2.67 -7.42 -9.24
C ALA A 225 2.66 -8.25 -7.94
N LEU A 226 1.89 -9.35 -7.93
CA LEU A 226 1.82 -10.26 -6.79
C LEU A 226 3.12 -11.04 -6.62
N ALA A 227 3.70 -11.53 -7.71
CA ALA A 227 5.00 -12.17 -7.75
C ALA A 227 6.10 -11.27 -7.16
N ALA A 228 6.19 -10.03 -7.63
CA ALA A 228 7.14 -9.05 -7.11
C ALA A 228 6.94 -8.76 -5.61
N SER A 229 5.69 -8.73 -5.13
CA SER A 229 5.42 -8.52 -3.71
C SER A 229 5.79 -9.69 -2.81
N LEU A 230 5.71 -10.92 -3.33
CA LEU A 230 5.95 -12.16 -2.60
C LEU A 230 7.39 -12.68 -2.77
N GLY A 231 8.17 -12.11 -3.69
CA GLY A 231 9.50 -12.60 -4.04
C GLY A 231 9.48 -13.97 -4.73
N VAL A 232 8.44 -14.25 -5.53
CA VAL A 232 8.27 -15.53 -6.24
C VAL A 232 8.10 -15.29 -7.75
N THR A 233 8.11 -16.34 -8.56
CA THR A 233 7.88 -16.22 -10.01
C THR A 233 6.41 -15.90 -10.34
N PRO A 234 6.11 -15.27 -11.50
CA PRO A 234 4.73 -15.04 -11.93
C PRO A 234 3.86 -16.30 -12.01
N GLY A 235 4.45 -17.45 -12.37
CA GLY A 235 3.76 -18.74 -12.42
C GLY A 235 3.39 -19.24 -11.03
N GLU A 236 4.32 -19.15 -10.07
CA GLU A 236 4.05 -19.48 -8.67
C GLU A 236 3.01 -18.54 -8.07
N ALA A 237 3.11 -17.23 -8.28
CA ALA A 237 2.14 -16.27 -7.79
C ALA A 237 0.71 -16.58 -8.28
N LEU A 238 0.56 -17.03 -9.53
CA LEU A 238 -0.72 -17.47 -10.08
C LEU A 238 -1.24 -18.74 -9.39
N ALA A 239 -0.38 -19.73 -9.19
CA ALA A 239 -0.74 -20.97 -8.50
C ALA A 239 -1.15 -20.69 -7.03
N LEU A 240 -0.40 -19.82 -6.34
CA LEU A 240 -0.69 -19.40 -4.98
C LEU A 240 -2.01 -18.64 -4.88
N SER A 241 -2.25 -17.69 -5.80
CA SER A 241 -3.52 -16.95 -5.86
C SER A 241 -4.70 -17.89 -6.11
N THR A 242 -4.55 -18.87 -7.00
CA THR A 242 -5.60 -19.85 -7.29
C THR A 242 -5.94 -20.69 -6.04
N LYS A 243 -4.92 -21.23 -5.36
CA LYS A 243 -5.12 -22.01 -4.12
C LYS A 243 -5.75 -21.16 -3.01
N PHE A 244 -5.36 -19.90 -2.88
CA PHE A 244 -5.94 -19.01 -1.89
C PHE A 244 -7.41 -18.69 -2.18
N MET A 245 -7.78 -18.44 -3.44
CA MET A 245 -9.18 -18.23 -3.83
C MET A 245 -10.04 -19.47 -3.56
N GLN A 246 -9.48 -20.68 -3.76
CA GLN A 246 -10.16 -21.94 -3.41
C GLN A 246 -10.45 -22.06 -1.90
N ALA A 247 -9.62 -21.47 -1.04
CA ALA A 247 -9.86 -21.43 0.40
C ALA A 247 -10.97 -20.45 0.81
N LEU A 248 -11.38 -19.53 -0.07
CA LEU A 248 -12.40 -18.51 0.15
C LEU A 248 -13.48 -18.54 -0.96
N PRO A 249 -14.24 -19.65 -1.08
CA PRO A 249 -15.17 -19.87 -2.20
C PRO A 249 -16.29 -18.83 -2.28
N GLY A 250 -16.74 -18.30 -1.14
CA GLY A 250 -17.74 -17.23 -1.08
C GLY A 250 -17.22 -15.91 -1.65
N VAL A 251 -15.93 -15.60 -1.42
CA VAL A 251 -15.26 -14.44 -2.02
C VAL A 251 -15.17 -14.59 -3.53
N GLU A 252 -14.74 -15.75 -4.03
CA GLU A 252 -14.67 -16.01 -5.48
C GLU A 252 -16.04 -15.86 -6.15
N ALA A 253 -17.06 -16.48 -5.56
CA ALA A 253 -18.43 -16.43 -6.07
C ALA A 253 -18.98 -14.99 -6.07
N TRP A 254 -18.69 -14.20 -5.03
CA TRP A 254 -19.08 -12.81 -4.95
C TRP A 254 -18.41 -11.95 -6.02
N ILE A 255 -17.09 -12.08 -6.24
CA ILE A 255 -16.37 -11.34 -7.29
C ILE A 255 -16.97 -11.63 -8.67
N LYS A 256 -17.24 -12.91 -8.98
CA LYS A 256 -17.86 -13.31 -10.24
C LYS A 256 -19.23 -12.66 -10.44
N ARG A 257 -20.08 -12.67 -9.41
CA ARG A 257 -21.41 -12.01 -9.45
C ARG A 257 -21.29 -10.50 -9.62
N LEU A 258 -20.40 -9.86 -8.86
CA LEU A 258 -20.16 -8.42 -8.92
C LEU A 258 -19.71 -7.98 -10.32
N VAL A 259 -18.76 -8.69 -10.92
CA VAL A 259 -18.27 -8.39 -12.27
C VAL A 259 -19.36 -8.63 -13.32
N ALA A 260 -20.12 -9.72 -13.22
CA ALA A 260 -21.22 -10.00 -14.13
C ALA A 260 -22.29 -8.89 -14.09
N GLU A 261 -22.65 -8.44 -12.88
CA GLU A 261 -23.59 -7.34 -12.69
C GLU A 261 -23.02 -6.02 -13.21
N CYS A 262 -21.75 -5.72 -12.92
CA CYS A 262 -21.08 -4.53 -13.43
C CYS A 262 -21.02 -4.52 -14.97
N ARG A 263 -20.88 -5.67 -15.64
CA ARG A 263 -20.95 -5.75 -17.11
C ARG A 263 -22.35 -5.44 -17.63
N ARG A 264 -23.39 -5.79 -16.88
CA ARG A 264 -24.79 -5.56 -17.25
C ARG A 264 -25.19 -4.09 -17.09
N CYS A 265 -24.80 -3.45 -16.00
CA CYS A 265 -25.22 -2.09 -15.67
C CYS A 265 -24.14 -1.00 -15.86
N GLU A 266 -22.89 -1.39 -16.12
CA GLU A 266 -21.71 -0.53 -16.32
C GLU A 266 -21.34 0.36 -15.12
N TYR A 267 -21.83 0.01 -13.93
CA TYR A 267 -21.40 0.61 -12.68
C TYR A 267 -21.38 -0.41 -11.54
N VAL A 268 -20.74 -0.04 -10.44
CA VAL A 268 -20.86 -0.74 -9.15
C VAL A 268 -21.48 0.16 -8.10
N VAL A 269 -22.05 -0.44 -7.06
CA VAL A 269 -22.73 0.24 -5.96
C VAL A 269 -22.08 -0.14 -4.63
N THR A 270 -21.78 0.83 -3.79
CA THR A 270 -21.32 0.58 -2.41
C THR A 270 -22.49 0.25 -1.48
N LEU A 271 -22.20 -0.18 -0.24
CA LEU A 271 -23.21 -0.50 0.76
C LEU A 271 -24.19 0.67 1.04
N ALA A 272 -23.71 1.92 0.95
CA ALA A 272 -24.54 3.11 1.16
C ALA A 272 -25.17 3.65 -0.14
N GLY A 273 -25.08 2.92 -1.26
CA GLY A 273 -25.71 3.31 -2.52
C GLY A 273 -24.89 4.21 -3.45
N ARG A 274 -23.62 4.49 -3.13
CA ARG A 274 -22.73 5.30 -4.01
C ARG A 274 -22.40 4.51 -5.26
N ARG A 275 -22.52 5.15 -6.43
CA ARG A 275 -22.23 4.53 -7.73
C ARG A 275 -20.86 4.95 -8.26
N ARG A 276 -20.17 4.02 -8.91
CA ARG A 276 -19.02 4.31 -9.78
C ARG A 276 -19.21 3.65 -11.14
N TYR A 277 -19.24 4.46 -12.18
CA TYR A 277 -19.33 3.99 -13.56
C TYR A 277 -17.98 3.48 -14.07
N LEU A 278 -18.01 2.37 -14.80
CA LEU A 278 -16.85 1.63 -15.29
C LEU A 278 -17.06 1.24 -16.76
N PRO A 279 -17.05 2.19 -17.71
CA PRO A 279 -17.39 1.93 -19.12
C PRO A 279 -16.44 0.93 -19.80
N ASN A 280 -15.20 0.81 -19.30
CA ASN A 280 -14.21 -0.13 -19.82
C ASN A 280 -14.48 -1.60 -19.42
N ILE A 281 -15.50 -1.88 -18.60
CA ILE A 281 -15.88 -3.25 -18.21
C ILE A 281 -16.28 -4.10 -19.41
N ASN A 282 -16.83 -3.46 -20.46
CA ASN A 282 -17.25 -4.08 -21.72
C ASN A 282 -16.35 -3.68 -22.90
N ALA A 283 -15.14 -3.15 -22.66
CA ALA A 283 -14.30 -2.55 -23.70
C ALA A 283 -14.20 -3.44 -24.96
N CYS A 284 -14.67 -2.94 -26.11
CA CYS A 284 -14.72 -3.65 -27.39
C CYS A 284 -13.82 -3.03 -28.46
N ASN A 285 -13.21 -1.87 -28.17
CA ASN A 285 -12.42 -1.12 -29.13
C ASN A 285 -10.92 -1.44 -29.01
N GLY A 286 -10.23 -1.48 -30.14
CA GLY A 286 -8.79 -1.77 -30.23
C GLY A 286 -8.46 -3.26 -30.30
N SER A 287 -7.17 -3.60 -30.23
CA SER A 287 -6.72 -4.99 -30.30
C SER A 287 -7.23 -5.83 -29.13
N LYS A 288 -7.34 -7.15 -29.31
CA LYS A 288 -7.76 -8.09 -28.25
C LYS A 288 -6.93 -7.94 -26.97
N LEU A 289 -5.64 -7.67 -27.11
CA LEU A 289 -4.74 -7.38 -25.99
C LEU A 289 -5.15 -6.11 -25.22
N THR A 290 -5.46 -5.03 -25.94
CA THR A 290 -5.92 -3.77 -25.34
C THR A 290 -7.27 -3.96 -24.65
N GLN A 291 -8.21 -4.65 -25.30
CA GLN A 291 -9.51 -4.97 -24.71
C GLN A 291 -9.36 -5.75 -23.40
N ASN A 292 -8.56 -6.81 -23.38
CA ASN A 292 -8.33 -7.61 -22.16
C ASN A 292 -7.72 -6.77 -21.03
N LYS A 293 -6.77 -5.88 -21.34
CA LYS A 293 -6.18 -4.97 -20.35
C LYS A 293 -7.20 -4.00 -19.76
N LEU A 294 -8.04 -3.41 -20.59
CA LEU A 294 -9.09 -2.46 -20.18
C LEU A 294 -10.15 -3.15 -19.32
N ARG A 295 -10.65 -4.32 -19.76
CA ARG A 295 -11.64 -5.11 -19.00
C ARG A 295 -11.08 -5.55 -17.66
N SER A 296 -9.88 -6.14 -17.63
CA SER A 296 -9.22 -6.53 -16.39
C SER A 296 -8.98 -5.34 -15.46
N HIS A 297 -8.64 -4.16 -15.99
CA HIS A 297 -8.54 -2.95 -15.17
C HIS A 297 -9.89 -2.53 -14.56
N ALA A 298 -10.96 -2.54 -15.35
CA ALA A 298 -12.30 -2.22 -14.87
C ALA A 298 -12.82 -3.22 -13.83
N GLU A 299 -12.59 -4.53 -14.02
CA GLU A 299 -12.94 -5.57 -13.05
C GLU A 299 -12.27 -5.33 -11.69
N ARG A 300 -10.99 -4.96 -11.69
CA ARG A 300 -10.25 -4.60 -10.47
C ARG A 300 -10.83 -3.36 -9.80
N GLN A 301 -11.18 -2.35 -10.60
CA GLN A 301 -11.84 -1.15 -10.10
C GLN A 301 -13.22 -1.45 -9.51
N ALA A 302 -13.97 -2.39 -10.08
CA ALA A 302 -15.27 -2.82 -9.57
C ALA A 302 -15.15 -3.40 -8.15
N VAL A 303 -14.26 -4.38 -7.96
CA VAL A 303 -14.02 -5.00 -6.65
C VAL A 303 -13.47 -3.97 -5.65
N ASN A 304 -12.44 -3.22 -6.04
CA ASN A 304 -11.84 -2.20 -5.16
C ASN A 304 -12.86 -1.14 -4.72
N THR A 305 -13.68 -0.63 -5.64
CA THR A 305 -14.67 0.41 -5.30
C THR A 305 -15.73 -0.14 -4.36
N THR A 306 -16.22 -1.35 -4.61
CA THR A 306 -17.28 -1.94 -3.78
C THR A 306 -16.80 -2.15 -2.36
N THR A 307 -15.58 -2.66 -2.16
CA THR A 307 -15.01 -2.86 -0.82
C THR A 307 -14.57 -1.54 -0.19
N GLN A 308 -13.68 -0.81 -0.85
CA GLN A 308 -13.05 0.39 -0.31
C GLN A 308 -14.04 1.54 -0.16
N GLY A 309 -14.96 1.68 -1.11
CA GLY A 309 -16.01 2.70 -1.05
C GLY A 309 -17.01 2.42 0.05
N SER A 310 -17.40 1.16 0.27
CA SER A 310 -18.25 0.80 1.41
C SER A 310 -17.56 1.06 2.75
N ALA A 311 -16.24 0.80 2.85
CA ALA A 311 -15.46 1.18 4.02
C ALA A 311 -15.41 2.71 4.22
N ALA A 312 -15.25 3.47 3.14
CA ALA A 312 -15.28 4.94 3.20
C ALA A 312 -16.65 5.46 3.63
N ASP A 313 -17.74 4.85 3.17
CA ASP A 313 -19.10 5.20 3.58
C ASP A 313 -19.33 4.91 5.08
N LEU A 314 -18.87 3.74 5.56
CA LEU A 314 -18.91 3.38 6.98
C LEU A 314 -18.17 4.41 7.85
N ILE A 315 -16.94 4.75 7.47
CA ILE A 315 -16.10 5.70 8.20
C ILE A 315 -16.76 7.09 8.20
N LYS A 316 -17.26 7.56 7.05
CA LYS A 316 -17.96 8.85 6.97
C LYS A 316 -19.21 8.89 7.85
N ARG A 317 -20.00 7.82 7.86
CA ARG A 317 -21.16 7.72 8.75
C ARG A 317 -20.75 7.75 10.22
N ALA A 318 -19.68 7.04 10.59
CA ALA A 318 -19.12 7.05 11.93
C ALA A 318 -18.64 8.45 12.34
N MET A 319 -17.96 9.18 11.44
CA MET A 319 -17.54 10.57 11.68
C MET A 319 -18.73 11.49 11.94
N VAL A 320 -19.79 11.41 11.13
CA VAL A 320 -21.00 12.22 11.31
C VAL A 320 -21.68 11.90 12.65
N GLN A 321 -21.77 10.61 13.01
CA GLN A 321 -22.33 10.20 14.29
C GLN A 321 -21.47 10.69 15.46
N LEU A 322 -20.15 10.52 15.38
CA LEU A 322 -19.20 10.99 16.39
C LEU A 322 -19.29 12.51 16.55
N HIS A 323 -19.37 13.27 15.46
CA HIS A 323 -19.50 14.72 15.52
C HIS A 323 -20.77 15.15 16.26
N LYS A 324 -21.90 14.47 16.04
CA LYS A 324 -23.15 14.71 16.80
C LYS A 324 -22.99 14.38 18.30
N GLN A 325 -22.30 13.29 18.63
CA GLN A 325 -22.04 12.91 20.02
C GLN A 325 -21.12 13.91 20.73
N LEU A 326 -20.10 14.41 20.04
CA LEU A 326 -19.19 15.44 20.56
C LEU A 326 -19.87 16.80 20.81
N ALA A 327 -21.06 17.02 20.23
CA ALA A 327 -21.87 18.22 20.49
C ALA A 327 -22.75 18.10 21.74
N LEU A 328 -22.79 16.95 22.42
CA LEU A 328 -23.58 16.77 23.65
C LEU A 328 -22.99 17.59 24.81
N PRO A 329 -23.82 18.13 25.72
CA PRO A 329 -23.36 19.06 26.76
C PRO A 329 -22.20 18.56 27.64
N HIS A 330 -22.15 17.24 27.91
CA HIS A 330 -21.10 16.65 28.76
C HIS A 330 -19.78 16.38 28.01
N LEU A 331 -19.75 16.50 26.67
CA LEU A 331 -18.56 16.35 25.83
C LEU A 331 -18.17 17.63 25.10
N LEU A 332 -19.07 18.60 25.05
CA LEU A 332 -18.87 19.86 24.34
C LEU A 332 -17.64 20.59 24.91
N GLY A 333 -16.65 20.83 24.06
CA GLY A 333 -15.38 21.45 24.45
C GLY A 333 -14.37 20.49 25.11
N ALA A 334 -14.80 19.33 25.61
CA ALA A 334 -13.93 18.33 26.22
C ALA A 334 -13.19 17.47 25.18
N ALA A 335 -13.77 17.28 24.00
CA ALA A 335 -13.16 16.51 22.91
C ALA A 335 -13.42 17.14 21.54
N ARG A 336 -12.48 16.94 20.61
CA ARG A 336 -12.56 17.44 19.23
C ARG A 336 -12.04 16.39 18.25
N LEU A 337 -12.77 16.14 17.17
CA LEU A 337 -12.24 15.39 16.04
C LEU A 337 -11.21 16.24 15.29
N VAL A 338 -9.94 15.84 15.31
CA VAL A 338 -8.83 16.64 14.75
C VAL A 338 -8.44 16.18 13.34
N LEU A 339 -8.34 14.87 13.11
CA LEU A 339 -7.86 14.32 11.85
C LEU A 339 -8.62 13.03 11.52
N GLN A 340 -8.88 12.82 10.24
CA GLN A 340 -9.26 11.52 9.69
C GLN A 340 -8.18 11.08 8.70
N ALA A 341 -7.49 9.99 9.04
CA ALA A 341 -6.54 9.34 8.15
C ALA A 341 -7.13 7.99 7.71
N SER A 342 -7.34 7.84 6.41
CA SER A 342 -7.61 6.52 5.84
C SER A 342 -6.27 5.89 5.50
N GLY A 343 -5.97 4.68 5.99
CA GLY A 343 -4.73 4.00 5.67
C GLY A 343 -4.46 3.98 4.15
N PRO A 344 -3.21 4.24 3.70
CA PRO A 344 -2.88 4.23 2.28
C PRO A 344 -2.93 2.80 1.74
N GLY A 345 -4.08 2.43 1.19
CA GLY A 345 -4.25 1.28 0.34
C GLY A 345 -3.89 -0.10 0.96
N PRO A 346 -3.76 -1.11 0.10
CA PRO A 346 -3.81 -2.54 0.42
C PRO A 346 -2.85 -3.02 1.51
N LEU A 347 -1.66 -2.43 1.59
CA LEU A 347 -0.53 -3.03 2.29
C LEU A 347 -0.19 -2.36 3.62
N LYS A 348 -0.93 -1.31 4.01
CA LYS A 348 -0.52 -0.40 5.11
C LYS A 348 -1.58 -0.21 6.19
N GLN A 349 -2.43 -1.21 6.41
CA GLN A 349 -3.30 -1.29 7.59
C GLN A 349 -2.63 -2.16 8.64
N ALA A 350 -2.33 -1.59 9.81
CA ALA A 350 -1.90 -2.32 10.99
C ALA A 350 -2.72 -1.76 12.16
N CYS A 351 -3.57 -2.61 12.75
CA CYS A 351 -3.64 -2.74 14.19
C CYS A 351 -2.43 -3.62 14.58
#